data_AF-A0A2L0FBS4-F1
#
_entry.id   AF-A0A2L0FBS4-F1
#
_cell.length_a   1.000
_cell.length_b   1.000
_cell.length_c   1.000
_cell.angle_alpha   90.00
_cell.angle_beta   90.00
_cell.angle_gamma   90.00
#
_symmetry.space_group_name_H-M   'P 1'
#
loop_
_entity.id
_entity.type
_entity.pdbx_description
1 polymer ?
#
loop_
_entity_poly.entity_id
_entity_poly.type
_entity_poly.pdbx_seq_one_letter_code
_entity_poly.pdbx_strand_id
1 'polypeptide(L)'
;MPKPRGRGTSAEPKRTVKASNGRARAQPHATGIVRGRAEEAPPVALRERAERPVSSRARPRGATKTVPPPVERAAERRAPPRKRAAEQVRPAPPKRRARGVKVDEVSEVDDEAPVPPRPPELDWDDSPTGDAAAALARRWAARGEELSRMLAAHGAALHEHRADLKEGRFVWLAPSGRVSAEANARLLCSWSRATSVLAMAWAEPLLHDAGIGPIDGMPAEQDDIDEEGAWQTAMAAADACGAAYLYRVATPQAWYFLALDAPTFSPERDSFHPGAPVGLVLRAIAEVREAIASRAEPADVVRDRLCALGDSLFHQARYAYRETDWVARLDRTGTCLTHLAKRIPRVSFSAVAAGQRVDEWLERDLAVELLDALSLIEDEWSLFS
;
A
#
# COMPACT_ATOMS: atom_id res chain seq x y z
N MET A 1 56.42 33.05 36.60
CA MET A 1 57.46 33.97 36.05
C MET A 1 57.41 33.89 34.52
N PRO A 2 57.57 35.00 33.79
CA PRO A 2 56.63 35.45 32.75
C PRO A 2 57.09 35.26 31.29
N LYS A 3 56.12 35.17 30.37
CA LYS A 3 55.98 36.03 29.16
C LYS A 3 54.73 35.67 28.34
N PRO A 4 53.79 36.61 28.12
CA PRO A 4 52.69 36.46 27.16
C PRO A 4 53.07 37.09 25.79
N ARG A 5 52.69 36.42 24.70
CA ARG A 5 52.66 36.92 23.31
C ARG A 5 51.52 36.13 22.63
N GLY A 6 50.63 36.67 21.80
CA GLY A 6 50.51 38.00 21.24
C GLY A 6 49.12 38.16 20.65
N ARG A 7 48.75 39.44 20.51
CA ARG A 7 47.48 40.01 20.07
C ARG A 7 47.41 39.92 18.54
N GLY A 8 46.39 39.25 18.00
CA GLY A 8 46.05 39.26 16.57
C GLY A 8 44.72 39.97 16.37
N THR A 9 44.78 41.15 15.75
CA THR A 9 43.64 42.03 15.43
C THR A 9 43.14 41.80 14.00
N SER A 10 41.82 41.98 13.84
CA SER A 10 41.11 42.48 12.64
C SER A 10 41.09 41.64 11.37
N ALA A 11 39.88 41.19 10.99
CA ALA A 11 39.27 41.55 9.71
C ALA A 11 37.77 41.18 9.71
N GLU A 12 36.90 42.16 9.88
CA GLU A 12 35.49 42.10 9.47
C GLU A 12 35.39 42.16 7.93
N PRO A 13 34.49 41.39 7.30
CA PRO A 13 33.93 41.74 6.00
C PRO A 13 32.54 42.35 6.16
N LYS A 14 32.42 43.56 5.62
CA LYS A 14 31.22 44.39 5.55
C LYS A 14 30.09 43.72 4.76
N ARG A 15 28.87 43.82 5.31
CA ARG A 15 27.59 43.69 4.63
C ARG A 15 27.51 44.56 3.37
N THR A 16 27.01 44.01 2.28
CA THR A 16 26.27 44.79 1.27
C THR A 16 24.92 44.12 1.02
N VAL A 17 23.88 44.78 1.51
CA VAL A 17 22.47 44.46 1.27
C VAL A 17 22.08 45.21 0.00
N LYS A 18 21.65 44.49 -1.05
CA LYS A 18 20.91 45.08 -2.18
C LYS A 18 19.43 44.91 -1.92
N ALA A 19 18.78 46.01 -1.53
CA ALA A 19 17.34 46.18 -1.65
C ALA A 19 17.03 46.59 -3.10
N SER A 20 16.14 45.86 -3.76
CA SER A 20 15.47 46.35 -4.97
C SER A 20 13.97 46.28 -4.78
N ASN A 21 13.39 47.47 -4.67
CA ASN A 21 11.95 47.75 -4.70
C ASN A 21 11.37 47.39 -6.07
N GLY A 22 10.19 46.76 -6.06
CA GLY A 22 9.37 46.55 -7.25
C GLY A 22 7.90 46.42 -6.87
N ARG A 23 7.25 47.56 -6.59
CA ARG A 23 5.79 47.68 -6.49
C ARG A 23 5.18 47.44 -7.88
N ALA A 24 4.21 46.54 -7.98
CA ALA A 24 3.14 46.63 -8.98
C ALA A 24 1.81 46.36 -8.26
N ARG A 25 0.92 47.36 -8.34
CA ARG A 25 -0.41 47.41 -7.74
C ARG A 25 -1.37 47.64 -8.90
N ALA A 26 -2.27 46.71 -9.17
CA ALA A 26 -3.47 46.88 -10.01
C ALA A 26 -4.50 45.86 -9.49
N GLN A 27 -5.32 46.29 -8.53
CA GLN A 27 -6.76 46.60 -8.67
C GLN A 27 -7.66 45.37 -8.93
N PRO A 28 -8.65 45.13 -8.04
CA PRO A 28 -9.69 44.11 -8.23
C PRO A 28 -10.85 44.67 -9.07
N HIS A 29 -11.30 43.92 -10.07
CA HIS A 29 -12.59 44.16 -10.70
C HIS A 29 -13.70 43.50 -9.89
N ALA A 30 -14.54 44.32 -9.28
CA ALA A 30 -15.89 43.97 -8.87
C ALA A 30 -16.87 44.55 -9.89
N THR A 31 -17.68 43.68 -10.50
CA THR A 31 -18.99 44.03 -11.07
C THR A 31 -19.92 42.85 -10.82
N GLY A 32 -20.90 43.05 -9.96
CA GLY A 32 -22.08 42.18 -9.92
C GLY A 32 -23.00 42.46 -11.11
N ILE A 33 -23.99 41.58 -11.32
CA ILE A 33 -25.39 41.89 -11.63
C ILE A 33 -26.16 40.58 -11.94
N VAL A 34 -27.15 40.32 -11.07
CA VAL A 34 -28.57 39.98 -11.37
C VAL A 34 -28.96 38.60 -11.93
N ARG A 35 -29.80 37.95 -11.09
CA ARG A 35 -30.94 37.05 -11.38
C ARG A 35 -31.50 37.08 -12.81
N GLY A 36 -31.73 35.89 -13.36
CA GLY A 36 -32.70 35.68 -14.44
C GLY A 36 -33.08 34.20 -14.56
N ARG A 37 -34.33 33.89 -14.19
CA ARG A 37 -35.01 32.60 -14.29
C ARG A 37 -36.01 32.71 -15.44
N ALA A 38 -36.01 31.75 -16.37
CA ALA A 38 -37.12 31.27 -17.24
C ALA A 38 -36.47 30.44 -18.37
N GLU A 39 -36.73 29.14 -18.46
CA GLU A 39 -37.83 28.52 -19.23
C GLU A 39 -37.77 28.85 -20.73
N GLU A 40 -37.37 27.86 -21.54
CA GLU A 40 -38.17 27.22 -22.60
C GLU A 40 -37.27 26.48 -23.59
N ALA A 41 -37.60 25.21 -23.83
CA ALA A 41 -37.10 24.42 -24.96
C ALA A 41 -38.13 24.50 -26.13
N PRO A 42 -37.93 23.74 -27.23
CA PRO A 42 -37.37 24.16 -28.52
C PRO A 42 -38.46 24.26 -29.61
N PRO A 43 -38.12 24.41 -30.93
CA PRO A 43 -38.03 23.20 -31.76
C PRO A 43 -37.11 23.25 -33.01
N VAL A 44 -36.62 22.06 -33.37
CA VAL A 44 -36.62 21.38 -34.70
C VAL A 44 -36.36 22.20 -35.99
N ALA A 45 -35.29 21.82 -36.73
CA ALA A 45 -35.31 21.49 -38.18
C ALA A 45 -33.93 20.97 -38.62
N LEU A 46 -33.79 19.69 -38.98
CA LEU A 46 -33.85 19.19 -40.38
C LEU A 46 -32.85 19.88 -41.33
N ARG A 47 -31.74 19.19 -41.66
CA ARG A 47 -31.37 18.99 -43.06
C ARG A 47 -30.40 17.83 -43.27
N GLU A 48 -30.83 16.96 -44.15
CA GLU A 48 -30.17 15.79 -44.72
C GLU A 48 -29.07 16.16 -45.73
N ARG A 49 -28.27 15.13 -46.03
CA ARG A 49 -27.62 14.81 -47.32
C ARG A 49 -26.52 15.74 -47.85
N ALA A 50 -25.32 15.16 -47.97
CA ALA A 50 -24.72 14.95 -49.30
C ALA A 50 -23.62 13.88 -49.25
N GLU A 51 -23.61 13.08 -50.30
CA GLU A 51 -22.77 11.92 -50.56
C GLU A 51 -21.35 12.28 -51.01
N ARG A 52 -20.50 11.24 -51.04
CA ARG A 52 -19.09 11.16 -51.48
C ARG A 52 -18.83 11.76 -52.88
N PRO A 53 -17.56 12.01 -53.26
CA PRO A 53 -16.82 10.97 -53.97
C PRO A 53 -15.33 10.84 -53.62
N VAL A 54 -14.75 9.79 -54.22
CA VAL A 54 -13.47 9.12 -54.02
C VAL A 54 -12.32 9.75 -54.84
N SER A 55 -11.08 9.35 -54.51
CA SER A 55 -9.83 9.38 -55.31
C SER A 55 -8.93 10.60 -55.05
N SER A 56 -7.61 10.56 -55.15
CA SER A 56 -6.55 9.54 -55.30
C SER A 56 -5.21 10.34 -55.32
N ARG A 57 -4.05 9.65 -55.25
CA ARG A 57 -2.65 10.16 -55.35
C ARG A 57 -2.07 10.80 -54.07
N ALA A 58 -0.81 10.61 -53.69
CA ALA A 58 0.36 10.03 -54.35
C ALA A 58 1.36 9.47 -53.30
N ARG A 59 2.08 8.41 -53.69
CA ARG A 59 3.37 7.99 -53.09
C ARG A 59 4.46 9.04 -53.37
N PRO A 60 5.50 9.07 -52.54
CA PRO A 60 6.86 9.02 -53.06
C PRO A 60 7.63 7.78 -52.58
N ARG A 61 8.39 7.19 -53.52
CA ARG A 61 9.47 6.22 -53.31
C ARG A 61 10.81 6.96 -53.36
N GLY A 62 11.77 6.53 -52.54
CA GLY A 62 13.21 6.80 -52.67
C GLY A 62 13.89 6.54 -51.31
N ALA A 63 14.48 5.35 -51.08
CA ALA A 63 15.89 4.99 -51.31
C ALA A 63 16.83 5.79 -50.36
N THR A 64 17.77 5.24 -49.57
CA THR A 64 18.51 3.96 -49.58
C THR A 64 19.40 3.93 -48.33
N LYS A 65 19.75 2.73 -47.84
CA LYS A 65 20.95 2.35 -47.03
C LYS A 65 21.08 3.04 -45.65
N THR A 66 21.31 2.31 -44.55
CA THR A 66 22.59 1.66 -44.27
C THR A 66 22.41 0.65 -43.13
N VAL A 67 22.88 -0.59 -43.34
CA VAL A 67 23.00 -1.66 -42.35
C VAL A 67 24.37 -1.54 -41.69
N PRO A 68 24.46 -1.64 -40.34
CA PRO A 68 25.66 -2.12 -39.67
C PRO A 68 25.51 -3.59 -39.18
N PRO A 69 26.62 -4.33 -39.08
CA PRO A 69 26.70 -5.80 -38.93
C PRO A 69 26.43 -6.32 -37.50
N PRO A 70 26.26 -7.65 -37.34
CA PRO A 70 25.95 -8.29 -36.07
C PRO A 70 27.19 -8.41 -35.19
N VAL A 71 27.08 -8.05 -33.91
CA VAL A 71 28.13 -8.30 -32.91
C VAL A 71 27.81 -9.60 -32.17
N GLU A 72 28.89 -10.35 -32.01
CA GLU A 72 29.02 -11.75 -31.65
C GLU A 72 28.44 -12.16 -30.30
N ARG A 73 27.96 -13.41 -30.30
CA ARG A 73 27.88 -14.28 -29.11
C ARG A 73 29.24 -14.36 -28.43
N ALA A 74 29.30 -13.95 -27.16
CA ALA A 74 30.30 -14.43 -26.22
C ALA A 74 29.61 -15.29 -25.15
N ALA A 75 30.20 -16.46 -24.96
CA ALA A 75 29.67 -17.60 -24.26
C ALA A 75 29.64 -17.47 -22.73
N GLU A 76 28.77 -18.31 -22.16
CA GLU A 76 28.74 -18.83 -20.80
C GLU A 76 30.01 -18.58 -19.96
N ARG A 77 29.84 -17.86 -18.85
CA ARG A 77 30.65 -18.09 -17.64
C ARG A 77 29.75 -18.62 -16.53
N ARG A 78 29.73 -19.94 -16.46
CA ARG A 78 29.25 -20.73 -15.32
C ARG A 78 30.02 -20.32 -14.08
N ALA A 79 29.32 -19.78 -13.08
CA ALA A 79 29.85 -19.64 -11.73
C ALA A 79 29.85 -21.04 -11.06
N PRO A 80 30.94 -21.44 -10.37
CA PRO A 80 31.00 -22.72 -9.68
C PRO A 80 30.11 -22.73 -8.42
N PRO A 81 29.50 -23.89 -8.10
CA PRO A 81 28.61 -24.02 -6.96
C PRO A 81 29.38 -23.87 -5.63
N ARG A 82 28.92 -22.93 -4.78
CA ARG A 82 29.36 -22.86 -3.39
C ARG A 82 28.88 -24.10 -2.65
N LYS A 83 29.86 -24.84 -2.14
CA LYS A 83 29.72 -26.07 -1.37
C LYS A 83 28.79 -25.86 -0.19
N ARG A 84 27.80 -26.76 -0.08
CA ARG A 84 27.07 -27.11 1.14
C ARG A 84 28.08 -27.38 2.27
N ALA A 85 28.04 -26.55 3.31
CA ALA A 85 28.66 -26.85 4.58
C ALA A 85 27.60 -27.49 5.48
N ALA A 86 27.84 -28.76 5.76
CA ALA A 86 27.43 -29.56 6.92
C ALA A 86 26.21 -29.07 7.72
N GLU A 87 25.09 -29.72 7.43
CA GLU A 87 24.03 -30.06 8.35
C GLU A 87 24.61 -30.81 9.57
N GLN A 88 24.95 -30.07 10.63
CA GLN A 88 25.19 -30.65 11.95
C GLN A 88 23.86 -30.85 12.66
N VAL A 89 23.31 -32.04 12.46
CA VAL A 89 22.30 -32.67 13.32
C VAL A 89 22.85 -32.69 14.75
N ARG A 90 22.30 -31.83 15.61
CA ARG A 90 22.47 -31.96 17.06
C ARG A 90 21.38 -32.90 17.61
N PRO A 91 21.75 -33.83 18.51
CA PRO A 91 20.87 -34.90 18.98
C PRO A 91 19.81 -34.38 19.96
N ALA A 92 18.66 -35.06 19.93
CA ALA A 92 17.51 -34.86 20.79
C ALA A 92 17.83 -34.98 22.31
N PRO A 93 17.09 -34.26 23.18
CA PRO A 93 17.17 -34.46 24.62
C PRO A 93 16.53 -35.80 25.05
N PRO A 94 16.99 -36.41 26.16
CA PRO A 94 16.61 -37.75 26.56
C PRO A 94 15.18 -37.86 27.10
N LYS A 95 14.52 -38.95 26.72
CA LYS A 95 13.27 -39.47 27.30
C LYS A 95 13.41 -39.67 28.81
N ARG A 96 12.68 -38.89 29.61
CA ARG A 96 12.37 -39.25 31.01
C ARG A 96 11.14 -40.16 31.02
N ARG A 97 11.35 -41.42 31.37
CA ARG A 97 10.29 -42.37 31.77
C ARG A 97 9.98 -42.20 33.26
N ALA A 98 8.68 -42.29 33.53
CA ALA A 98 8.01 -42.87 34.69
C ALA A 98 8.31 -42.31 36.09
N ARG A 99 7.27 -41.74 36.70
CA ARG A 99 6.91 -42.10 38.08
C ARG A 99 5.39 -42.13 38.22
N GLY A 100 4.87 -43.33 38.33
CA GLY A 100 3.49 -43.56 38.73
C GLY A 100 3.30 -43.18 40.20
N VAL A 101 2.14 -42.63 40.49
CA VAL A 101 1.57 -42.63 41.84
C VAL A 101 0.24 -43.36 41.71
N LYS A 102 0.24 -44.63 42.13
CA LYS A 102 -0.95 -45.31 42.62
C LYS A 102 -1.39 -44.55 43.87
N VAL A 103 -2.66 -44.15 43.92
CA VAL A 103 -3.33 -43.90 45.19
C VAL A 103 -4.45 -44.92 45.28
N ASP A 104 -4.40 -45.66 46.37
CA ASP A 104 -5.23 -46.80 46.68
C ASP A 104 -6.71 -46.43 46.84
N GLU A 105 -7.57 -47.29 46.30
CA GLU A 105 -8.95 -47.43 46.73
C GLU A 105 -8.98 -47.87 48.19
N VAL A 106 -9.59 -47.05 49.05
CA VAL A 106 -10.12 -47.48 50.34
C VAL A 106 -11.61 -47.14 50.33
N SER A 107 -12.42 -48.19 50.33
CA SER A 107 -13.85 -48.14 50.67
C SER A 107 -14.02 -48.24 52.17
N GLU A 108 -14.85 -47.38 52.76
CA GLU A 108 -15.62 -47.50 54.02
C GLU A 108 -16.44 -46.19 54.11
N VAL A 109 -17.73 -46.15 53.74
CA VAL A 109 -18.97 -46.46 54.50
C VAL A 109 -19.09 -45.66 55.81
N ASP A 110 -20.25 -44.99 55.96
CA ASP A 110 -20.75 -44.11 57.05
C ASP A 110 -20.06 -42.73 57.15
N ASP A 111 -20.74 -41.59 57.22
CA ASP A 111 -22.03 -41.25 57.81
C ASP A 111 -22.65 -40.05 57.04
N GLU A 112 -23.95 -40.10 56.77
CA GLU A 112 -24.69 -39.13 55.95
C GLU A 112 -24.94 -37.81 56.70
N ALA A 113 -24.01 -36.85 56.59
CA ALA A 113 -24.27 -35.45 56.92
C ALA A 113 -24.82 -34.72 55.68
N PRO A 114 -25.90 -33.92 55.79
CA PRO A 114 -26.47 -33.21 54.65
C PRO A 114 -25.47 -32.18 54.12
N VAL A 115 -24.87 -32.49 52.97
CA VAL A 115 -24.04 -31.56 52.21
C VAL A 115 -24.93 -30.39 51.77
N PRO A 116 -24.59 -29.13 52.10
CA PRO A 116 -25.35 -27.99 51.63
C PRO A 116 -25.36 -27.99 50.09
N PRO A 117 -26.47 -27.58 49.44
CA PRO A 117 -26.57 -27.61 47.99
C PRO A 117 -25.40 -26.82 47.40
N ARG A 118 -24.54 -27.50 46.64
CA ARG A 118 -23.50 -26.81 45.87
C ARG A 118 -24.21 -25.83 44.95
N PRO A 119 -23.79 -24.55 44.91
CA PRO A 119 -24.32 -23.62 43.92
C PRO A 119 -24.07 -24.21 42.52
N PRO A 120 -24.98 -24.01 41.56
CA PRO A 120 -24.79 -24.50 40.20
C PRO A 120 -23.44 -24.01 39.71
N GLU A 121 -22.56 -24.95 39.36
CA GLU A 121 -21.32 -24.67 38.64
C GLU A 121 -21.77 -24.03 37.32
N LEU A 122 -21.67 -22.71 37.22
CA LEU A 122 -21.77 -22.02 35.93
C LEU A 122 -20.62 -22.58 35.10
N ASP A 123 -20.97 -23.47 34.18
CA ASP A 123 -20.07 -23.97 33.17
C ASP A 123 -19.74 -22.82 32.22
N TRP A 124 -18.60 -22.16 32.46
CA TRP A 124 -18.11 -21.05 31.64
C TRP A 124 -17.40 -21.55 30.37
N ASP A 125 -17.31 -22.88 30.15
CA ASP A 125 -16.58 -23.51 29.05
C ASP A 125 -17.45 -23.82 27.82
N ASP A 126 -18.76 -23.52 27.85
CA ASP A 126 -19.59 -23.46 26.66
C ASP A 126 -19.24 -22.21 25.85
N SER A 127 -18.14 -22.26 25.12
CA SER A 127 -17.82 -21.33 24.03
C SER A 127 -18.33 -21.92 22.70
N PRO A 128 -19.60 -21.69 22.31
CA PRO A 128 -20.17 -22.16 21.04
C PRO A 128 -19.55 -21.49 19.79
N THR A 129 -18.49 -20.71 19.95
CA THR A 129 -17.86 -19.89 18.91
C THR A 129 -17.08 -20.71 17.88
N GLY A 130 -16.52 -21.86 18.26
CA GLY A 130 -15.72 -22.71 17.36
C GLY A 130 -16.51 -23.23 16.16
N ASP A 131 -17.75 -23.69 16.40
CA ASP A 131 -18.59 -24.28 15.35
C ASP A 131 -19.10 -23.23 14.36
N ALA A 132 -19.45 -22.04 14.85
CA ALA A 132 -19.92 -20.93 14.02
C ALA A 132 -18.81 -20.40 13.10
N ALA A 133 -17.60 -20.19 13.64
CA ALA A 133 -16.43 -19.73 12.88
C ALA A 133 -16.03 -20.76 11.81
N ALA A 134 -15.99 -22.05 12.18
CA ALA A 134 -15.69 -23.12 11.22
C ALA A 134 -16.77 -23.23 10.13
N ALA A 135 -18.05 -23.05 10.46
CA ALA A 135 -19.12 -23.02 9.48
C ALA A 135 -19.00 -21.84 8.51
N LEU A 136 -18.67 -20.64 9.01
CA LEU A 136 -18.41 -19.46 8.19
C LEU A 136 -17.24 -19.69 7.22
N ALA A 137 -16.12 -20.22 7.74
CA ALA A 137 -14.96 -20.54 6.92
C ALA A 137 -15.28 -21.54 5.80
N ARG A 138 -16.05 -22.60 6.08
CA ARG A 138 -16.52 -23.56 5.06
C ARG A 138 -17.37 -22.90 3.97
N ARG A 139 -18.27 -21.98 4.33
CA ARG A 139 -19.09 -21.24 3.34
C ARG A 139 -18.23 -20.38 2.43
N TRP A 140 -17.28 -19.63 3.00
CA TRP A 140 -16.38 -18.79 2.23
C TRP A 140 -15.42 -19.59 1.34
N ALA A 141 -14.93 -20.74 1.80
CA ALA A 141 -14.16 -21.67 0.98
C ALA A 141 -14.95 -22.13 -0.25
N ALA A 142 -16.21 -22.57 -0.05
CA ALA A 142 -17.08 -22.99 -1.16
C ALA A 142 -17.35 -21.86 -2.17
N ARG A 143 -17.56 -20.63 -1.71
CA ARG A 143 -17.70 -19.43 -2.57
C ARG A 143 -16.41 -19.13 -3.34
N GLY A 144 -15.24 -19.28 -2.70
CA GLY A 144 -13.94 -19.11 -3.36
C GLY A 144 -13.70 -20.14 -4.47
N GLU A 145 -14.08 -21.41 -4.23
CA GLU A 145 -14.04 -22.48 -5.23
C GLU A 145 -15.01 -22.23 -6.39
N GLU A 146 -16.20 -21.70 -6.11
CA GLU A 146 -17.16 -21.29 -7.13
C GLU A 146 -16.57 -20.18 -8.02
N LEU A 147 -16.05 -19.09 -7.44
CA LEU A 147 -15.40 -18.02 -8.20
C LEU A 147 -14.25 -18.56 -9.05
N SER A 148 -13.42 -19.44 -8.48
CA SER A 148 -12.30 -20.06 -9.18
C SER A 148 -12.78 -20.90 -10.37
N ARG A 149 -13.87 -21.67 -10.23
CA ARG A 149 -14.48 -22.43 -11.33
C ARG A 149 -15.03 -21.50 -12.42
N MET A 150 -15.71 -20.41 -12.05
CA MET A 150 -16.20 -19.43 -13.03
C MET A 150 -15.08 -18.77 -13.81
N LEU A 151 -14.00 -18.35 -13.12
CA LEU A 151 -12.80 -17.79 -13.76
C LEU A 151 -12.14 -18.82 -14.68
N ALA A 152 -12.03 -20.09 -14.26
CA ALA A 152 -11.46 -21.14 -15.09
C ALA A 152 -12.29 -21.42 -16.35
N ALA A 153 -13.62 -21.43 -16.24
CA ALA A 153 -14.53 -21.64 -17.37
C ALA A 153 -14.38 -20.57 -18.47
N HIS A 154 -13.98 -19.35 -18.08
CA HIS A 154 -13.76 -18.23 -19.00
C HIS A 154 -12.27 -17.97 -19.30
N GLY A 155 -11.38 -18.88 -18.91
CA GLY A 155 -9.94 -18.77 -19.14
C GLY A 155 -9.22 -17.70 -18.32
N ALA A 156 -9.88 -17.11 -17.31
CA ALA A 156 -9.34 -16.03 -16.48
C ALA A 156 -8.70 -16.50 -15.17
N ALA A 157 -8.66 -17.81 -14.88
CA ALA A 157 -8.17 -18.32 -13.59
C ALA A 157 -6.70 -17.97 -13.28
N LEU A 158 -5.87 -17.83 -14.31
CA LEU A 158 -4.43 -17.50 -14.19
C LEU A 158 -4.12 -16.06 -14.60
N HIS A 159 -5.14 -15.24 -14.82
CA HIS A 159 -4.96 -13.86 -15.20
C HIS A 159 -4.48 -13.02 -14.02
N GLU A 160 -3.66 -12.01 -14.31
CA GLU A 160 -3.23 -11.03 -13.31
C GLU A 160 -4.48 -10.28 -12.84
N HIS A 161 -4.62 -10.06 -11.54
CA HIS A 161 -5.73 -9.27 -11.01
C HIS A 161 -5.27 -7.88 -10.62
N ARG A 162 -6.15 -6.88 -10.69
CA ARG A 162 -5.92 -5.51 -10.21
C ARG A 162 -7.18 -4.95 -9.59
N ALA A 163 -7.01 -4.08 -8.59
CA ALA A 163 -8.09 -3.35 -7.97
C ALA A 163 -7.93 -1.85 -8.26
N ASP A 164 -8.99 -1.22 -8.77
CA ASP A 164 -9.16 0.23 -8.79
C ASP A 164 -10.25 0.59 -7.78
N LEU A 165 -9.83 0.85 -6.55
CA LEU A 165 -10.73 1.18 -5.45
C LEU A 165 -11.43 2.54 -5.67
N LYS A 166 -10.86 3.44 -6.47
CA LYS A 166 -11.49 4.73 -6.78
C LYS A 166 -12.72 4.55 -7.66
N GLU A 167 -12.65 3.64 -8.63
CA GLU A 167 -13.81 3.26 -9.45
C GLU A 167 -14.65 2.14 -8.81
N GLY A 168 -14.22 1.56 -7.68
CA GLY A 168 -14.88 0.42 -7.05
C GLY A 168 -14.82 -0.84 -7.93
N ARG A 169 -13.72 -1.07 -8.63
CA ARG A 169 -13.57 -2.13 -9.65
C ARG A 169 -12.44 -3.09 -9.32
N PHE A 170 -12.64 -4.35 -9.66
CA PHE A 170 -11.65 -5.40 -9.61
C PHE A 170 -11.62 -6.12 -10.94
N VAL A 171 -10.45 -6.21 -11.57
CA VAL A 171 -10.31 -6.74 -12.93
C VAL A 171 -9.32 -7.89 -12.98
N TRP A 172 -9.59 -8.86 -13.84
CA TRP A 172 -8.65 -9.90 -14.24
C TRP A 172 -8.16 -9.62 -15.66
N LEU A 173 -6.85 -9.46 -15.81
CA LEU A 173 -6.16 -9.06 -17.03
C LEU A 173 -5.48 -10.26 -17.69
N ALA A 174 -5.83 -10.49 -18.95
CA ALA A 174 -5.11 -11.42 -19.80
C ALA A 174 -3.65 -10.97 -19.97
N PRO A 175 -2.73 -11.88 -20.33
CA PRO A 175 -1.34 -11.52 -20.66
C PRO A 175 -1.19 -10.46 -21.77
N SER A 176 -2.24 -10.27 -22.59
CA SER A 176 -2.31 -9.21 -23.61
C SER A 176 -2.64 -7.82 -23.05
N GLY A 177 -2.94 -7.70 -21.75
CA GLY A 177 -3.44 -6.48 -21.10
C GLY A 177 -4.95 -6.27 -21.22
N ARG A 178 -5.68 -7.19 -21.88
CA ARG A 178 -7.13 -7.11 -22.03
C ARG A 178 -7.85 -7.53 -20.75
N VAL A 179 -8.88 -6.80 -20.35
CA VAL A 179 -9.78 -7.22 -19.27
C VAL A 179 -10.56 -8.46 -19.71
N SER A 180 -10.49 -9.52 -18.90
CA SER A 180 -11.15 -10.81 -19.17
C SER A 180 -12.33 -11.06 -18.25
N ALA A 181 -12.25 -10.54 -17.03
CA ALA A 181 -13.35 -10.52 -16.08
C ALA A 181 -13.24 -9.25 -15.25
N GLU A 182 -14.37 -8.85 -14.68
CA GLU A 182 -14.50 -7.68 -13.84
C GLU A 182 -15.50 -7.97 -12.71
N ALA A 183 -15.32 -7.36 -11.55
CA ALA A 183 -16.27 -7.37 -10.45
C ALA A 183 -16.28 -5.98 -9.78
N ASN A 184 -17.37 -5.65 -9.11
CA ASN A 184 -17.41 -4.51 -8.21
C ASN A 184 -16.60 -4.86 -6.95
N ALA A 185 -15.71 -3.96 -6.52
CA ALA A 185 -14.91 -4.13 -5.32
C ALA A 185 -15.21 -3.05 -4.29
N ARG A 186 -15.34 -3.49 -3.05
CA ARG A 186 -15.42 -2.63 -1.86
C ARG A 186 -14.37 -3.09 -0.86
N LEU A 187 -13.63 -2.15 -0.26
CA LEU A 187 -12.66 -2.49 0.79
C LEU A 187 -13.41 -2.89 2.06
N LEU A 188 -13.00 -4.00 2.68
CA LEU A 188 -13.50 -4.44 3.99
C LEU A 188 -12.58 -3.94 5.09
N CYS A 189 -11.30 -4.32 5.02
CA CYS A 189 -10.28 -3.95 5.98
C CYS A 189 -8.89 -4.08 5.35
N SER A 190 -7.93 -3.40 5.98
CA SER A 190 -6.50 -3.56 5.74
C SER A 190 -5.85 -4.19 6.97
N TRP A 191 -4.84 -5.03 6.75
CA TRP A 191 -4.03 -5.60 7.83
C TRP A 191 -2.55 -5.38 7.56
N SER A 192 -1.88 -4.68 8.47
CA SER A 192 -0.46 -4.37 8.41
C SER A 192 0.36 -5.54 8.93
N ARG A 193 1.23 -6.08 8.07
CA ARG A 193 2.09 -7.21 8.44
C ARG A 193 3.21 -6.82 9.41
N ALA A 194 3.56 -5.54 9.44
CA ALA A 194 4.66 -5.03 10.25
C ALA A 194 4.22 -4.73 11.69
N THR A 195 2.96 -4.33 11.87
CA THR A 195 2.43 -3.89 13.16
C THR A 195 1.33 -4.79 13.70
N SER A 196 0.88 -5.80 12.93
CA SER A 196 -0.24 -6.67 13.28
C SER A 196 -1.55 -5.90 13.57
N VAL A 197 -1.67 -4.69 13.00
CA VAL A 197 -2.85 -3.85 13.14
C VAL A 197 -3.81 -4.13 12.00
N LEU A 198 -5.07 -4.37 12.33
CA LEU A 198 -6.18 -4.44 11.40
C LEU A 198 -7.01 -3.15 11.51
N ALA A 199 -7.19 -2.47 10.39
CA ALA A 199 -8.06 -1.29 10.30
C ALA A 199 -9.23 -1.61 9.35
N MET A 200 -10.45 -1.37 9.83
CA MET A 200 -11.65 -1.49 9.00
C MET A 200 -11.68 -0.36 7.96
N ALA A 201 -12.34 -0.57 6.83
CA ALA A 201 -12.34 0.40 5.74
C ALA A 201 -12.88 1.78 6.15
N TRP A 202 -13.87 1.84 7.06
CA TRP A 202 -14.41 3.10 7.60
C TRP A 202 -13.49 3.79 8.61
N ALA A 203 -12.50 3.08 9.15
CA ALA A 203 -11.46 3.65 10.01
C ALA A 203 -10.29 4.21 9.18
N GLU A 204 -10.07 3.64 7.99
CA GLU A 204 -8.99 4.02 7.08
C GLU A 204 -9.34 5.31 6.30
N PRO A 205 -8.76 6.49 6.65
CA PRO A 205 -9.17 7.75 6.05
C PRO A 205 -8.86 7.81 4.55
N LEU A 206 -7.89 7.03 4.07
CA LEU A 206 -7.55 6.90 2.65
C LEU A 206 -8.62 6.21 1.82
N LEU A 207 -9.27 5.21 2.41
CA LEU A 207 -10.01 4.20 1.66
C LEU A 207 -11.48 4.15 2.09
N HIS A 208 -11.90 5.00 3.04
CA HIS A 208 -13.27 5.05 3.53
C HIS A 208 -14.31 5.24 2.41
N ASP A 209 -14.02 6.10 1.42
CA ASP A 209 -14.89 6.33 0.25
C ASP A 209 -15.04 5.11 -0.66
N ALA A 210 -14.03 4.23 -0.66
CA ALA A 210 -14.01 2.98 -1.43
C ALA A 210 -14.38 1.75 -0.58
N GLY A 211 -14.73 1.99 0.69
CA GLY A 211 -14.93 0.98 1.72
C GLY A 211 -16.39 0.63 1.95
N ILE A 212 -16.60 -0.38 2.79
CA ILE A 212 -17.89 -0.61 3.42
C ILE A 212 -18.13 0.39 4.56
N GLY A 213 -19.41 0.64 4.87
CA GLY A 213 -19.79 1.42 6.04
C GLY A 213 -19.58 0.66 7.36
N PRO A 214 -19.71 1.36 8.52
CA PRO A 214 -19.59 0.74 9.84
C PRO A 214 -20.53 -0.45 10.04
N ILE A 215 -20.01 -1.53 10.62
CA ILE A 215 -20.77 -2.72 11.00
C ILE A 215 -20.99 -2.71 12.51
N ASP A 216 -22.23 -2.93 12.94
CA ASP A 216 -22.55 -2.97 14.37
C ASP A 216 -21.79 -4.09 15.10
N GLY A 217 -21.28 -3.77 16.29
CA GLY A 217 -20.46 -4.68 17.09
C GLY A 217 -19.04 -4.96 16.56
N MET A 218 -18.63 -4.39 15.42
CA MET A 218 -17.29 -4.58 14.87
C MET A 218 -16.39 -3.39 15.22
N PRO A 219 -15.24 -3.61 15.87
CA PRO A 219 -14.31 -2.52 16.20
C PRO A 219 -13.70 -1.91 14.93
N ALA A 220 -13.45 -0.60 14.97
CA ALA A 220 -12.87 0.15 13.85
C ALA A 220 -11.41 -0.24 13.58
N GLU A 221 -10.65 -0.48 14.65
CA GLU A 221 -9.25 -0.90 14.62
C GLU A 221 -9.03 -2.00 15.67
N GLN A 222 -8.11 -2.92 15.38
CA GLN A 222 -7.69 -3.98 16.29
C GLN A 222 -6.17 -4.14 16.20
N ASP A 223 -5.51 -4.16 17.35
CA ASP A 223 -4.07 -4.39 17.48
C ASP A 223 -3.78 -5.86 17.79
N ASP A 224 -2.53 -6.29 17.60
CA ASP A 224 -2.03 -7.63 17.93
C ASP A 224 -2.81 -8.79 17.25
N ILE A 225 -3.41 -8.52 16.08
CA ILE A 225 -4.14 -9.51 15.28
C ILE A 225 -3.17 -10.24 14.36
N ASP A 226 -3.19 -11.57 14.41
CA ASP A 226 -2.43 -12.41 13.50
C ASP A 226 -3.10 -12.54 12.11
N GLU A 227 -2.43 -13.25 11.20
CA GLU A 227 -2.91 -13.43 9.84
C GLU A 227 -4.28 -14.13 9.78
N GLU A 228 -4.48 -15.13 10.63
CA GLU A 228 -5.72 -15.91 10.66
C GLU A 228 -6.87 -15.09 11.24
N GLY A 229 -6.64 -14.36 12.33
CA GLY A 229 -7.61 -13.43 12.92
C GLY A 229 -8.00 -12.31 11.96
N ALA A 230 -7.05 -11.80 11.16
CA ALA A 230 -7.35 -10.83 10.12
C ALA A 230 -8.27 -11.41 9.04
N TRP A 231 -8.02 -12.65 8.60
CA TRP A 231 -8.86 -13.35 7.64
C TRP A 231 -10.26 -13.65 8.20
N GLN A 232 -10.35 -14.08 9.45
CA GLN A 232 -11.64 -14.33 10.14
C GLN A 232 -12.46 -13.04 10.26
N THR A 233 -11.82 -11.93 10.64
CA THR A 233 -12.46 -10.61 10.70
C THR A 233 -12.98 -10.19 9.32
N ALA A 234 -12.17 -10.37 8.26
CA ALA A 234 -12.58 -10.09 6.90
C ALA A 234 -13.78 -10.95 6.44
N MET A 235 -13.80 -12.24 6.79
CA MET A 235 -14.94 -13.13 6.50
C MET A 235 -16.22 -12.70 7.22
N ALA A 236 -16.12 -12.27 8.49
CA ALA A 236 -17.25 -11.75 9.24
C ALA A 236 -17.78 -10.44 8.65
N ALA A 237 -16.87 -9.52 8.27
CA ALA A 237 -17.22 -8.26 7.64
C ALA A 237 -17.88 -8.47 6.26
N ALA A 238 -17.37 -9.42 5.48
CA ALA A 238 -17.93 -9.79 4.18
C ALA A 238 -19.34 -10.40 4.31
N ASP A 239 -19.58 -11.22 5.34
CA ASP A 239 -20.90 -11.84 5.61
C ASP A 239 -21.91 -10.76 6.03
N ALA A 240 -21.51 -9.86 6.94
CA ALA A 240 -22.34 -8.75 7.41
C ALA A 240 -22.72 -7.75 6.30
N CYS A 241 -21.82 -7.49 5.35
CA CYS A 241 -22.10 -6.58 4.23
C CYS A 241 -22.71 -7.26 2.99
N GLY A 242 -23.01 -8.56 3.08
CA GLY A 242 -23.68 -9.34 2.03
C GLY A 242 -22.82 -9.54 0.78
N ALA A 243 -21.49 -9.56 0.90
CA ALA A 243 -20.60 -9.72 -0.24
C ALA A 243 -20.78 -11.10 -0.91
N ALA A 244 -20.71 -11.13 -2.25
CA ALA A 244 -20.77 -12.38 -3.00
C ALA A 244 -19.47 -13.20 -2.86
N TYR A 245 -18.32 -12.54 -2.98
CA TYR A 245 -16.99 -13.16 -2.86
C TYR A 245 -16.06 -12.33 -1.99
N LEU A 246 -15.08 -12.99 -1.38
CA LEU A 246 -14.02 -12.37 -0.59
C LEU A 246 -12.69 -12.59 -1.30
N TYR A 247 -11.95 -11.51 -1.51
CA TYR A 247 -10.65 -11.56 -2.18
C TYR A 247 -9.57 -10.88 -1.36
N ARG A 248 -8.36 -11.46 -1.38
CA ARG A 248 -7.20 -10.94 -0.65
C ARG A 248 -6.17 -10.39 -1.63
N VAL A 249 -5.85 -9.12 -1.51
CA VAL A 249 -4.80 -8.45 -2.29
C VAL A 249 -3.60 -8.20 -1.38
N ALA A 250 -2.49 -8.89 -1.66
CA ALA A 250 -1.26 -8.72 -0.90
C ALA A 250 -0.41 -7.59 -1.50
N THR A 251 -0.02 -6.64 -0.65
CA THR A 251 1.00 -5.63 -0.97
C THR A 251 2.23 -5.84 -0.08
N PRO A 252 3.38 -5.18 -0.36
CA PRO A 252 4.58 -5.36 0.45
C PRO A 252 4.38 -5.05 1.95
N GLN A 253 3.50 -4.11 2.29
CA GLN A 253 3.33 -3.60 3.65
C GLN A 253 2.05 -4.12 4.33
N ALA A 254 0.99 -4.35 3.56
CA ALA A 254 -0.31 -4.71 4.08
C ALA A 254 -1.07 -5.67 3.18
N TRP A 255 -2.08 -6.33 3.74
CA TRP A 255 -3.09 -7.07 3.01
C TRP A 255 -4.38 -6.28 2.98
N TYR A 256 -5.00 -6.21 1.81
CA TYR A 256 -6.31 -5.61 1.64
C TYR A 256 -7.31 -6.73 1.39
N PHE A 257 -8.37 -6.73 2.18
CA PHE A 257 -9.48 -7.67 2.02
C PHE A 257 -10.62 -6.95 1.31
N LEU A 258 -11.02 -7.49 0.16
CA LEU A 258 -12.01 -6.88 -0.72
C LEU A 258 -13.26 -7.75 -0.78
N ALA A 259 -14.42 -7.13 -0.61
CA ALA A 259 -15.69 -7.70 -1.02
C ALA A 259 -15.83 -7.53 -2.53
N LEU A 260 -16.08 -8.64 -3.23
CA LEU A 260 -16.34 -8.64 -4.66
C LEU A 260 -17.79 -9.01 -4.93
N ASP A 261 -18.45 -8.20 -5.75
CA ASP A 261 -19.85 -8.37 -6.13
C ASP A 261 -20.03 -8.35 -7.65
N ALA A 262 -21.05 -9.04 -8.13
CA ALA A 262 -21.45 -9.07 -9.54
C ALA A 262 -20.29 -9.32 -10.54
N PRO A 263 -19.57 -10.45 -10.44
CA PRO A 263 -18.53 -10.77 -11.42
C PRO A 263 -19.13 -10.92 -12.82
N THR A 264 -18.54 -10.25 -13.81
CA THR A 264 -18.88 -10.31 -15.22
C THR A 264 -17.68 -10.75 -16.05
N PHE A 265 -17.95 -11.52 -17.11
CA PHE A 265 -16.97 -11.97 -18.11
C PHE A 265 -17.15 -11.25 -19.45
N SER A 266 -18.01 -10.23 -19.46
CA SER A 266 -18.21 -9.28 -20.56
C SER A 266 -17.92 -7.89 -20.01
N PRO A 267 -16.63 -7.54 -19.85
CA PRO A 267 -16.24 -6.28 -19.22
C PRO A 267 -16.70 -5.10 -20.07
N GLU A 268 -17.09 -4.01 -19.42
CA GLU A 268 -17.51 -2.79 -20.12
C GLU A 268 -16.34 -2.12 -20.86
N ARG A 269 -15.13 -2.29 -20.33
CA ARG A 269 -13.89 -1.76 -20.90
C ARG A 269 -12.97 -2.90 -21.28
N ASP A 270 -12.48 -2.88 -22.52
CA ASP A 270 -11.53 -3.89 -23.00
C ASP A 270 -10.13 -3.76 -22.38
N SER A 271 -9.76 -2.58 -21.87
CA SER A 271 -8.47 -2.31 -21.25
C SER A 271 -8.62 -1.70 -19.85
N PHE A 272 -7.62 -1.98 -19.01
CA PHE A 272 -7.46 -1.34 -17.71
C PHE A 272 -6.44 -0.23 -17.82
N HIS A 273 -6.84 0.98 -17.41
CA HIS A 273 -5.93 2.11 -17.26
C HIS A 273 -6.02 2.55 -15.80
N PRO A 274 -4.93 2.42 -15.02
CA PRO A 274 -4.94 2.97 -13.68
C PRO A 274 -5.18 4.49 -13.77
N GLY A 275 -5.99 5.04 -12.87
CA GLY A 275 -6.10 6.49 -12.72
C GLY A 275 -4.75 7.14 -12.42
N ALA A 276 -4.63 8.46 -12.54
CA ALA A 276 -3.37 9.14 -12.27
C ALA A 276 -2.91 8.91 -10.80
N PRO A 277 -1.62 8.58 -10.53
CA PRO A 277 -1.13 8.29 -9.19
C PRO A 277 -0.96 9.52 -8.30
N VAL A 278 -1.24 10.72 -8.83
CA VAL A 278 -0.84 12.01 -8.26
C VAL A 278 -1.34 12.18 -6.84
N GLY A 279 -2.63 11.95 -6.58
CA GLY A 279 -3.20 12.08 -5.23
C GLY A 279 -2.55 11.13 -4.21
N LEU A 280 -2.26 9.89 -4.62
CA LEU A 280 -1.58 8.90 -3.78
C LEU A 280 -0.16 9.34 -3.44
N VAL A 281 0.60 9.82 -4.43
CA VAL A 281 1.98 10.25 -4.24
C VAL A 281 2.05 11.51 -3.36
N LEU A 282 1.24 12.53 -3.66
CA LEU A 282 1.21 13.78 -2.90
C LEU A 282 0.86 13.53 -1.43
N ARG A 283 -0.14 12.67 -1.17
CA ARG A 283 -0.52 12.32 0.20
C ARG A 283 0.59 11.56 0.93
N ALA A 284 1.18 10.55 0.30
CA ALA A 284 2.26 9.79 0.94
C ALA A 284 3.49 10.68 1.25
N ILE A 285 3.78 11.67 0.40
CA ILE A 285 4.80 12.69 0.69
C ILE A 285 4.37 13.55 1.88
N ALA A 286 3.12 14.01 1.93
CA ALA A 286 2.60 14.82 3.04
C ALA A 286 2.69 14.10 4.39
N GLU A 287 2.38 12.80 4.44
CA GLU A 287 2.51 11.98 5.66
C GLU A 287 3.96 11.90 6.14
N VAL A 288 4.92 11.70 5.23
CA VAL A 288 6.35 11.70 5.57
C VAL A 288 6.81 13.10 6.02
N ARG A 289 6.31 14.17 5.39
CA ARG A 289 6.59 15.55 5.81
C ARG A 289 6.09 15.81 7.22
N GLU A 290 4.87 15.39 7.54
CA GLU A 290 4.29 15.55 8.88
C GLU A 290 5.12 14.79 9.93
N ALA A 291 5.51 13.54 9.64
CA ALA A 291 6.38 12.76 10.52
C ALA A 291 7.71 13.49 10.79
N ILE A 292 8.36 14.04 9.76
CA ILE A 292 9.60 14.82 9.89
C ILE A 292 9.37 16.13 10.66
N ALA A 293 8.31 16.86 10.34
CA ALA A 293 8.00 18.16 10.94
C ALA A 293 7.65 18.03 12.42
N SER A 294 6.93 16.97 12.81
CA SER A 294 6.59 16.67 14.20
C SER A 294 7.82 16.40 15.05
N ARG A 295 8.89 15.85 14.45
CA ARG A 295 10.10 15.36 15.14
C ARG A 295 9.78 14.38 16.28
N ALA A 296 8.64 13.71 16.21
CA ALA A 296 8.18 12.74 17.19
C ALA A 296 8.74 11.34 16.94
N GLU A 297 9.37 11.11 15.79
CA GLU A 297 9.94 9.82 15.40
C GLU A 297 11.48 9.82 15.42
N PRO A 298 12.12 8.70 15.82
CA PRO A 298 13.56 8.51 15.69
C PRO A 298 14.06 8.63 14.25
N ALA A 299 15.32 9.02 14.06
CA ALA A 299 15.90 9.22 12.73
C ALA A 299 15.86 7.96 11.85
N ASP A 300 16.11 6.78 12.44
CA ASP A 300 16.04 5.50 11.71
C ASP A 300 14.62 5.18 11.22
N VAL A 301 13.58 5.58 11.97
CA VAL A 301 12.17 5.39 11.56
C VAL A 301 11.83 6.26 10.36
N VAL A 302 12.20 7.55 10.40
CA VAL A 302 12.04 8.47 9.26
C VAL A 302 12.75 7.93 8.01
N ARG A 303 13.96 7.40 8.20
CA ARG A 303 14.76 6.82 7.12
C ARG A 303 14.10 5.60 6.50
N ASP A 304 13.57 4.71 7.32
CA ASP A 304 12.91 3.50 6.86
C ASP A 304 11.56 3.82 6.22
N ARG A 305 10.82 4.85 6.69
CA ARG A 305 9.63 5.39 6.01
C ARG A 305 9.93 5.91 4.61
N LEU A 306 10.99 6.72 4.45
CA LEU A 306 11.42 7.21 3.13
C LEU A 306 11.81 6.07 2.18
N CYS A 307 12.54 5.06 2.68
CA CYS A 307 12.86 3.86 1.89
C CYS A 307 11.61 3.09 1.50
N ALA A 308 10.71 2.84 2.45
CA ALA A 308 9.48 2.09 2.24
C ALA A 308 8.55 2.78 1.24
N LEU A 309 8.45 4.12 1.28
CA LEU A 309 7.75 4.89 0.27
C LEU A 309 8.42 4.76 -1.10
N GLY A 310 9.74 4.93 -1.19
CA GLY A 310 10.47 4.76 -2.44
C GLY A 310 10.28 3.37 -3.07
N ASP A 311 10.37 2.32 -2.27
CA ASP A 311 10.14 0.93 -2.69
C ASP A 311 8.69 0.69 -3.12
N SER A 312 7.72 1.32 -2.44
CA SER A 312 6.32 1.31 -2.85
C SER A 312 6.14 1.95 -4.23
N LEU A 313 6.76 3.10 -4.50
CA LEU A 313 6.69 3.76 -5.82
C LEU A 313 7.31 2.90 -6.92
N PHE A 314 8.46 2.27 -6.68
CA PHE A 314 9.06 1.31 -7.61
C PHE A 314 8.14 0.12 -7.90
N HIS A 315 7.47 -0.38 -6.86
CA HIS A 315 6.50 -1.47 -7.02
C HIS A 315 5.31 -1.02 -7.88
N GLN A 316 4.72 0.15 -7.58
CA GLN A 316 3.61 0.70 -8.35
C GLN A 316 3.98 0.96 -9.81
N ALA A 317 5.18 1.49 -10.08
CA ALA A 317 5.70 1.71 -11.43
C ALA A 317 5.75 0.40 -12.25
N ARG A 318 6.23 -0.69 -11.63
CA ARG A 318 6.41 -1.99 -12.30
C ARG A 318 5.12 -2.80 -12.40
N TYR A 319 4.17 -2.54 -11.51
CA TYR A 319 2.94 -3.31 -11.39
C TYR A 319 1.76 -2.52 -11.97
N ALA A 320 1.15 -1.62 -11.19
CA ALA A 320 -0.07 -0.92 -11.57
C ALA A 320 0.13 -0.03 -12.80
N TYR A 321 1.24 0.68 -12.89
CA TYR A 321 1.51 1.69 -13.92
C TYR A 321 2.39 1.19 -15.06
N ARG A 322 2.61 -0.13 -15.15
CA ARG A 322 3.43 -0.72 -16.21
C ARG A 322 2.94 -0.22 -17.58
N GLU A 323 3.88 0.15 -18.45
CA GLU A 323 3.61 0.61 -19.82
C GLU A 323 2.86 1.96 -19.92
N THR A 324 2.73 2.69 -18.80
CA THR A 324 2.25 4.08 -18.79
C THR A 324 3.41 5.08 -18.75
N ASP A 325 3.11 6.35 -19.00
CA ASP A 325 4.05 7.46 -18.85
C ASP A 325 4.41 7.76 -17.38
N TRP A 326 3.61 7.25 -16.43
CA TRP A 326 3.87 7.40 -14.99
C TRP A 326 5.09 6.60 -14.50
N VAL A 327 5.51 5.54 -15.20
CA VAL A 327 6.63 4.67 -14.77
C VAL A 327 7.88 5.48 -14.49
N ALA A 328 8.29 6.32 -15.45
CA ALA A 328 9.52 7.09 -15.34
C ALA A 328 9.47 8.13 -14.21
N ARG A 329 8.28 8.66 -13.91
CA ARG A 329 8.07 9.63 -12.82
C ARG A 329 8.12 8.94 -11.46
N LEU A 330 7.38 7.84 -11.31
CA LEU A 330 7.36 7.02 -10.11
C LEU A 330 8.77 6.49 -9.78
N ASP A 331 9.50 5.97 -10.77
CA ASP A 331 10.88 5.50 -10.60
C ASP A 331 11.82 6.63 -10.17
N ARG A 332 11.69 7.82 -10.78
CA ARG A 332 12.50 9.00 -10.42
C ARG A 332 12.23 9.42 -8.98
N THR A 333 10.96 9.59 -8.62
CA THR A 333 10.57 9.97 -7.26
C THR A 333 10.99 8.93 -6.24
N GLY A 334 10.79 7.64 -6.54
CA GLY A 334 11.28 6.55 -5.69
C GLY A 334 12.79 6.63 -5.47
N THR A 335 13.57 6.88 -6.53
CA THR A 335 15.04 7.06 -6.44
C THR A 335 15.41 8.26 -5.58
N CYS A 336 14.73 9.40 -5.75
CA CYS A 336 14.94 10.59 -4.93
C CYS A 336 14.68 10.30 -3.45
N LEU A 337 13.59 9.63 -3.10
CA LEU A 337 13.25 9.29 -1.72
C LEU A 337 14.27 8.34 -1.09
N THR A 338 14.69 7.28 -1.82
CA THR A 338 15.75 6.39 -1.34
C THR A 338 17.09 7.12 -1.19
N HIS A 339 17.37 8.12 -2.04
CA HIS A 339 18.57 8.95 -1.90
C HIS A 339 18.49 9.87 -0.66
N LEU A 340 17.34 10.49 -0.40
CA LEU A 340 17.11 11.28 0.81
C LEU A 340 17.28 10.42 2.06
N ALA A 341 16.74 9.20 2.08
CA ALA A 341 16.93 8.27 3.19
C ALA A 341 18.41 7.96 3.46
N LYS A 342 19.24 7.79 2.41
CA LYS A 342 20.69 7.55 2.57
C LYS A 342 21.44 8.72 3.21
N ARG A 343 20.87 9.93 3.22
CA ARG A 343 21.47 11.10 3.89
C ARG A 343 21.26 11.08 5.39
N ILE A 344 20.28 10.33 5.89
CA ILE A 344 20.02 10.18 7.32
C ILE A 344 21.06 9.20 7.90
N PRO A 345 21.91 9.63 8.86
CA PRO A 345 22.90 8.76 9.48
C PRO A 345 22.24 7.55 10.13
N ARG A 346 22.87 6.39 10.02
CA ARG A 346 22.41 5.15 10.66
C ARG A 346 23.15 4.94 11.97
N VAL A 347 22.43 4.62 13.04
CA VAL A 347 23.07 4.16 14.28
C VAL A 347 23.72 2.82 13.98
N SER A 348 25.04 2.83 13.85
CA SER A 348 25.82 1.61 13.64
C SER A 348 27.05 1.65 14.53
N PHE A 349 27.51 0.46 14.94
CA PHE A 349 28.74 0.34 15.73
C PHE A 349 29.92 1.05 15.06
N SER A 350 30.03 0.96 13.74
CA SER A 350 31.06 1.66 12.95
C SER A 350 30.91 3.17 12.96
N ALA A 351 29.69 3.71 12.93
CA ALA A 351 29.43 5.16 13.02
C ALA A 351 29.79 5.71 14.40
N VAL A 352 29.40 4.99 15.46
CA VAL A 352 29.76 5.31 16.85
C VAL A 352 31.28 5.22 17.05
N ALA A 353 31.92 4.17 16.54
CA ALA A 353 33.37 3.99 16.61
C ALA A 353 34.14 5.06 15.80
N ALA A 354 33.54 5.60 14.74
CA ALA A 354 34.09 6.71 13.97
C ALA A 354 33.86 8.09 14.62
N GLY A 355 33.27 8.15 15.82
CA GLY A 355 33.01 9.40 16.53
C GLY A 355 31.91 10.25 15.90
N GLN A 356 31.06 9.68 15.04
CA GLN A 356 29.90 10.39 14.53
C GLN A 356 28.92 10.60 15.69
N ARG A 357 28.43 11.84 15.83
CA ARG A 357 27.25 12.10 16.67
C ARG A 357 26.07 11.49 15.96
N VAL A 358 25.70 10.28 16.38
CA VAL A 358 24.45 9.69 15.96
C VAL A 358 23.46 9.94 17.09
N ASP A 359 22.72 11.02 16.96
CA ASP A 359 21.60 11.29 17.84
C ASP A 359 20.44 10.37 17.44
N GLU A 360 19.71 9.89 18.44
CA GLU A 360 18.50 9.06 18.26
C GLU A 360 17.43 9.80 17.43
N TRP A 361 17.47 11.13 17.50
CA TRP A 361 16.51 12.04 16.89
C TRP A 361 17.10 12.73 15.66
N LEU A 362 16.22 13.06 14.71
CA LEU A 362 16.60 13.78 13.51
C LEU A 362 17.10 15.19 13.85
N GLU A 363 18.34 15.51 13.46
CA GLU A 363 18.91 16.84 13.65
C GLU A 363 18.06 17.91 12.94
N ARG A 364 17.94 19.09 13.56
CA ARG A 364 17.08 20.17 13.07
C ARG A 364 17.45 20.62 11.65
N ASP A 365 18.73 20.76 11.36
CA ASP A 365 19.19 21.25 10.07
C ASP A 365 18.90 20.22 8.98
N LEU A 366 19.16 18.94 9.25
CA LEU A 366 18.79 17.85 8.35
C LEU A 366 17.27 17.74 8.14
N ALA A 367 16.47 17.95 9.19
CA ALA A 367 15.01 17.97 9.07
C ALA A 367 14.53 19.08 8.12
N VAL A 368 15.08 20.29 8.22
CA VAL A 368 14.76 21.41 7.31
C VAL A 368 15.13 21.04 5.88
N GLU A 369 16.34 20.51 5.65
CA GLU A 369 16.78 20.10 4.31
C GLU A 369 15.90 19.00 3.70
N LEU A 370 15.44 18.04 4.50
CA LEU A 370 14.53 16.99 4.05
C LEU A 370 13.15 17.55 3.71
N LEU A 371 12.61 18.46 4.52
CA LEU A 371 11.32 19.12 4.24
C LEU A 371 11.37 19.95 2.96
N ASP A 372 12.46 20.69 2.73
CA ASP A 372 12.64 21.45 1.50
C ASP A 372 12.73 20.52 0.28
N ALA A 373 13.47 19.42 0.40
CA ALA A 373 13.57 18.43 -0.68
C ALA A 373 12.23 17.75 -0.99
N LEU A 374 11.45 17.40 0.04
CA LEU A 374 10.11 16.83 -0.14
C LEU A 374 9.12 17.84 -0.74
N SER A 375 9.24 19.13 -0.38
CA SER A 375 8.42 20.20 -0.97
C SER A 375 8.68 20.34 -2.48
N LEU A 376 9.94 20.23 -2.93
CA LEU A 376 10.27 20.25 -4.36
C LEU A 376 9.67 19.06 -5.13
N ILE A 377 9.62 17.88 -4.51
CA ILE A 377 8.98 16.71 -5.10
C ILE A 377 7.47 16.93 -5.17
N GLU A 378 6.86 17.44 -4.10
CA GLU A 378 5.44 17.78 -4.05
C GLU A 378 5.04 18.79 -5.13
N ASP A 379 5.83 19.86 -5.29
CA ASP A 379 5.63 20.86 -6.34
C ASP A 379 5.66 20.22 -7.74
N GLU A 380 6.61 19.32 -8.01
CA GLU A 380 6.66 18.57 -9.28
C GLU A 380 5.38 17.77 -9.53
N TRP A 381 4.87 17.07 -8.50
CA TRP A 381 3.68 16.23 -8.62
C TRP A 381 2.38 17.03 -8.68
N SER A 382 2.32 18.19 -8.04
CA SER A 382 1.15 19.08 -8.05
C SER A 382 0.80 19.61 -9.45
N LEU A 383 1.78 19.64 -10.37
CA LEU A 383 1.57 20.01 -11.77
C LEU A 383 0.64 19.05 -12.54
N PHE A 384 0.30 17.90 -11.94
CA PHE A 384 -0.51 16.85 -12.55
C PHE A 384 -1.86 16.63 -11.85
N SER A 385 -2.17 17.40 -10.80
CA SER A 385 -3.40 17.26 -10.01
C SER A 385 -4.63 17.84 -10.68
#